data_AF-A0AAU4YRS6-F1
#
_entry.id   AF-A0AAU4YRS6-F1
#
_cell.length_a   1.000
_cell.length_b   1.000
_cell.length_c   1.000
_cell.angle_alpha   90.00
_cell.angle_beta   90.00
_cell.angle_gamma   90.00
#
_symmetry.space_group_name_H-M   'P 1'
#
loop_
_entity.id
_entity.type
_entity.pdbx_description
1 polymer ?
#
loop_
_entity_poly.entity_id
_entity_poly.type
_entity_poly.pdbx_seq_one_letter_code
_entity_poly.pdbx_strand_id
1 'polypeptide(L)'
;MKVPRPGAIGIFVDIGLGVGGFVDVLLLPEQAERWPAEGTVTDFEVWWAFDRQQLRLKPSDPQYLRKNFADFFADIRPSWPADIGRPLPRPHRLHRNRTHLR
;
A
#
# COMPACT_ATOMS: atom_id res chain seq x y z
N MET A 1 -22.13 6.72 -1.72
CA MET A 1 -22.32 5.30 -2.06
C MET A 1 -21.78 4.44 -0.91
N LYS A 2 -22.50 3.41 -0.44
CA LYS A 2 -22.03 2.55 0.68
C LYS A 2 -21.24 1.38 0.09
N VAL A 3 -19.94 1.30 0.35
CA VAL A 3 -19.11 0.17 -0.11
C VAL A 3 -19.51 -1.07 0.72
N PRO A 4 -19.89 -2.20 0.08
CA PRO A 4 -20.48 -3.33 0.80
C PRO A 4 -19.53 -3.99 1.82
N ARG A 5 -18.21 -3.93 1.59
CA ARG A 5 -17.17 -4.46 2.49
C ARG A 5 -15.85 -3.67 2.34
N PRO A 6 -15.69 -2.52 3.03
CA PRO A 6 -14.42 -1.81 3.11
C PRO A 6 -13.29 -2.76 3.58
N GLY A 7 -12.11 -2.65 2.99
CA GLY A 7 -10.99 -3.55 3.31
C GLY A 7 -11.02 -4.91 2.62
N ALA A 8 -12.11 -5.30 1.97
CA ALA A 8 -12.18 -6.54 1.20
C ALA A 8 -12.15 -6.32 -0.32
N ILE A 9 -12.35 -5.07 -0.77
CA ILE A 9 -12.42 -4.68 -2.18
C ILE A 9 -11.32 -3.65 -2.44
N GLY A 10 -10.60 -3.80 -3.55
CA GLY A 10 -9.41 -3.00 -3.84
C GLY A 10 -8.55 -3.62 -4.94
N ILE A 11 -7.32 -3.16 -5.06
CA ILE A 11 -6.33 -3.70 -6.01
C ILE A 11 -5.24 -4.46 -5.26
N PHE A 12 -4.81 -5.57 -5.84
CA PHE A 12 -3.64 -6.32 -5.38
C PHE A 12 -2.38 -5.76 -6.03
N VAL A 13 -1.30 -5.70 -5.26
CA VAL A 13 -0.02 -5.17 -5.71
C VAL A 13 1.05 -6.23 -5.46
N ASP A 14 1.78 -6.59 -6.50
CA ASP A 14 3.03 -7.34 -6.34
C ASP A 14 4.10 -6.37 -5.81
N ILE A 15 4.65 -6.69 -4.64
CA ILE A 15 5.70 -5.90 -3.99
C ILE A 15 7.05 -6.63 -3.96
N GLY A 16 7.17 -7.76 -4.66
CA GLY A 16 8.39 -8.56 -4.71
C GLY A 16 8.76 -9.24 -3.39
N LEU A 17 7.82 -9.37 -2.46
CA LEU A 17 7.97 -10.07 -1.18
C LEU A 17 7.16 -11.37 -1.17
N GLY A 18 7.40 -12.23 -0.18
CA GLY A 18 6.58 -13.45 0.03
C GLY A 18 5.14 -13.17 0.49
N VAL A 19 4.75 -11.91 0.60
CA VAL A 19 3.40 -11.44 0.93
C VAL A 19 2.95 -10.44 -0.13
N GLY A 20 1.66 -10.44 -0.45
CA GLY A 20 1.07 -9.48 -1.37
C GLY A 20 0.82 -8.12 -0.73
N GLY A 21 0.84 -7.07 -1.55
CA GLY A 21 0.31 -5.75 -1.20
C GLY A 21 -1.16 -5.62 -1.57
N PHE A 22 -1.88 -4.72 -0.88
CA PHE A 22 -3.27 -4.41 -1.21
C PHE A 22 -3.59 -2.93 -0.95
N VAL A 23 -4.22 -2.28 -1.93
CA VAL A 23 -4.76 -0.93 -1.76
C VAL A 23 -6.28 -1.04 -1.65
N ASP A 24 -6.84 -0.53 -0.56
CA ASP A 24 -8.28 -0.50 -0.33
C ASP A 24 -8.97 0.43 -1.33
N VAL A 25 -10.14 0.01 -1.85
CA VAL A 25 -10.98 0.84 -2.72
C VAL A 25 -11.31 2.20 -2.09
N LEU A 26 -11.36 2.29 -0.77
CA LEU A 26 -11.57 3.55 -0.06
C LEU A 26 -10.40 4.55 -0.19
N LEU A 27 -9.24 4.14 -0.69
CA LEU A 27 -8.10 5.01 -0.99
C LEU A 27 -8.08 5.45 -2.46
N LEU A 28 -8.76 4.74 -3.34
CA LEU A 28 -8.71 4.94 -4.80
C LEU A 28 -9.73 5.97 -5.28
N PRO A 29 -9.54 6.57 -6.48
CA PRO A 29 -10.54 7.41 -7.12
C PRO A 29 -11.90 6.71 -7.23
N GLU A 30 -12.99 7.47 -7.16
CA GLU A 30 -14.34 6.91 -7.29
C GLU A 30 -14.59 6.32 -8.69
N GLN A 31 -13.97 6.92 -9.72
CA GLN A 31 -14.01 6.41 -11.10
C GLN A 31 -12.93 5.33 -11.29
N ALA A 32 -13.35 4.09 -11.58
CA ALA A 32 -12.46 2.95 -11.73
C ALA A 32 -11.47 3.11 -12.90
N GLU A 33 -11.84 3.88 -13.92
CA GLU A 33 -11.00 4.16 -15.10
C GLU A 33 -9.76 4.98 -14.75
N ARG A 34 -9.73 5.59 -13.55
CA ARG A 34 -8.58 6.34 -13.03
C ARG A 34 -7.71 5.52 -12.09
N TRP A 35 -8.04 4.25 -11.87
CA TRP A 35 -7.19 3.38 -11.08
C TRP A 35 -5.92 3.02 -11.86
N PRO A 36 -4.84 2.64 -11.17
CA PRO A 36 -3.70 2.03 -11.84
C PRO A 36 -4.16 0.85 -12.70
N ALA A 37 -3.78 0.84 -13.97
CA ALA A 37 -4.03 -0.30 -14.85
C ALA A 37 -3.15 -1.50 -14.41
N GLU A 38 -3.56 -2.72 -14.75
CA GLU A 38 -2.71 -3.90 -14.54
C GLU A 38 -1.34 -3.72 -15.22
N GLY A 39 -0.27 -4.09 -14.50
CA GLY A 39 1.11 -3.88 -14.94
C GLY A 39 1.69 -2.49 -14.67
N THR A 40 0.90 -1.54 -14.12
CA THR A 40 1.42 -0.25 -13.68
C THR A 40 2.43 -0.43 -12.55
N VAL A 41 3.62 0.14 -12.72
CA VAL A 41 4.66 0.20 -11.68
C VAL A 41 4.68 1.61 -11.09
N THR A 42 4.47 1.71 -9.79
CA THR A 42 4.48 2.99 -9.06
C THR A 42 4.90 2.77 -7.61
N ASP A 43 5.16 3.87 -6.90
CA ASP A 43 5.56 3.85 -5.50
C ASP A 43 4.34 3.81 -4.57
N PHE A 44 4.54 3.13 -3.44
CA PHE A 44 3.53 2.97 -2.40
C PHE A 44 4.13 3.24 -1.02
N GLU A 45 3.33 3.85 -0.16
CA GLU A 45 3.57 3.91 1.27
C GLU A 45 2.89 2.73 1.97
N VAL A 46 3.54 2.20 3.02
CA VAL A 46 2.88 1.23 3.91
C VAL A 46 1.81 1.98 4.69
N TRP A 47 0.56 1.59 4.48
CA TRP A 47 -0.61 2.19 5.12
C TRP A 47 -0.88 1.58 6.50
N TRP A 48 -0.81 0.25 6.60
CA TRP A 48 -0.75 -0.49 7.86
C TRP A 48 -0.26 -1.93 7.59
N ALA A 49 0.25 -2.57 8.62
CA ALA A 49 0.54 -3.99 8.64
C ALA A 49 -0.22 -4.63 9.80
N PHE A 50 -0.93 -5.72 9.54
CA PHE A 50 -1.53 -6.58 10.57
C PHE A 50 -0.92 -7.98 10.49
N ASP A 51 -1.29 -8.86 11.44
CA ASP A 51 -0.88 -10.26 11.50
C ASP A 51 -1.29 -11.10 10.29
N ARG A 52 -2.24 -10.60 9.49
CA ARG A 52 -2.66 -11.19 8.23
C ARG A 52 -1.56 -10.95 7.21
N GLN A 53 -1.16 -12.00 6.50
CA GLN A 53 -0.03 -12.07 5.55
C GLN A 53 -0.16 -11.16 4.30
N GLN A 54 -0.72 -9.96 4.43
CA GLN A 54 -0.93 -8.98 3.39
C GLN A 54 -0.67 -7.58 3.95
N LEU A 55 0.27 -6.87 3.33
CA LEU A 55 0.54 -5.46 3.64
C LEU A 55 -0.54 -4.61 2.98
N ARG A 56 -1.04 -3.59 3.68
CA ARG A 56 -1.85 -2.59 2.98
C ARG A 56 -1.10 -1.33 2.71
N LEU A 57 -1.41 -0.80 1.53
CA LEU A 57 -0.62 0.18 0.84
C LEU A 57 -1.50 1.38 0.53
N LYS A 58 -0.86 2.55 0.52
CA LYS A 58 -1.41 3.79 -0.01
C LYS A 58 -0.56 4.17 -1.24
N PRO A 59 -1.16 4.45 -2.40
CA PRO A 59 -0.42 5.03 -3.52
C PRO A 59 0.34 6.30 -3.08
N SER A 60 1.59 6.42 -3.49
CA SER A 60 2.37 7.64 -3.26
C SER A 60 2.02 8.73 -4.26
N ASP A 61 1.64 8.35 -5.48
CA ASP A 61 1.16 9.29 -6.49
C ASP A 61 -0.28 9.76 -6.18
N PRO A 62 -0.50 11.07 -5.96
CA PRO A 62 -1.82 11.61 -5.66
C PRO A 62 -2.86 11.37 -6.76
N GLN A 63 -2.46 11.13 -8.02
CA GLN A 63 -3.41 10.86 -9.10
C GLN A 63 -4.20 9.56 -8.87
N TYR A 64 -3.61 8.61 -8.13
CA TYR A 64 -4.22 7.33 -7.76
C TYR A 64 -4.87 7.36 -6.37
N LEU A 65 -4.98 8.54 -5.76
CA LEU A 65 -5.73 8.73 -4.53
C LEU A 65 -7.10 9.33 -4.84
N ARG A 66 -8.08 8.99 -3.99
CA ARG A 66 -9.36 9.71 -3.96
C ARG A 66 -9.13 11.21 -3.76
N LYS A 67 -9.95 12.03 -4.41
CA LYS A 67 -9.81 13.50 -4.38
C LYS A 67 -9.85 14.08 -2.96
N ASN A 68 -10.69 13.55 -2.08
CA ASN A 68 -10.83 13.98 -0.69
C ASN A 68 -10.03 13.10 0.27
N PHE A 69 -8.84 12.65 -0.12
CA PHE A 69 -8.02 11.77 0.71
C PHE A 69 -7.65 12.43 2.05
N ALA A 70 -7.31 13.72 2.05
CA ALA A 70 -6.94 14.44 3.27
C ALA A 70 -8.10 14.46 4.29
N ASP A 71 -9.30 14.82 3.85
CA ASP A 71 -10.50 14.83 4.70
C ASP A 71 -10.84 13.41 5.18
N PHE A 72 -10.79 12.44 4.27
CA PHE A 72 -11.01 11.05 4.61
C PHE A 72 -10.01 10.58 5.67
N PHE A 73 -8.72 10.85 5.51
CA PHE A 73 -7.69 10.49 6.48
C PHE A 73 -7.94 11.10 7.86
N ALA A 74 -8.31 12.38 7.91
CA ALA A 74 -8.62 13.06 9.16
C ALA A 74 -9.79 12.39 9.91
N ASP A 75 -10.81 11.88 9.20
CA ASP A 75 -11.97 11.22 9.80
C ASP A 75 -11.64 9.83 10.38
N ILE A 76 -10.91 9.00 9.64
CA ILE A 76 -10.59 7.62 10.07
C ILE A 76 -9.38 7.52 11.00
N ARG A 77 -8.51 8.53 11.03
CA ARG A 77 -7.25 8.54 11.77
C ARG A 77 -6.95 9.91 12.40
N PRO A 78 -7.86 10.50 13.21
CA PRO A 78 -7.74 11.88 13.68
C PRO A 78 -6.52 12.15 14.57
N SER A 79 -5.95 11.12 15.20
CA SER A 79 -4.78 11.21 16.08
C SER A 79 -3.49 10.62 15.49
N TRP A 80 -3.50 10.26 14.20
CA TRP A 80 -2.31 9.72 13.55
C TRP A 80 -1.33 10.86 13.23
N PRO A 81 -0.05 10.76 13.62
CA PRO A 81 0.93 11.79 13.32
C PRO A 81 1.01 12.03 11.81
N ALA A 82 0.95 13.28 11.37
CA ALA A 82 1.12 13.64 9.94
C ALA A 82 2.53 13.31 9.41
N ASP A 83 3.45 12.93 10.29
CA ASP A 83 4.78 12.47 9.93
C ASP A 83 4.69 11.19 9.10
N ILE A 84 5.05 11.30 7.83
CA ILE A 84 5.34 10.17 6.95
C ILE A 84 6.33 9.26 7.71
N GLY A 85 5.99 7.98 7.85
CA GLY A 85 6.89 7.01 8.46
C GLY A 85 8.27 7.08 7.79
N ARG A 86 9.34 7.05 8.58
CA ARG A 86 10.70 7.11 8.02
C ARG A 86 10.88 5.97 7.00
N PRO A 87 11.44 6.23 5.82
CA PRO A 87 11.74 5.17 4.85
C PRO A 87 12.49 4.04 5.54
N LEU A 88 12.02 2.80 5.38
CA LEU A 88 12.79 1.67 5.83
C LEU A 88 14.11 1.66 5.04
N PRO A 89 15.27 1.45 5.71
CA PRO A 89 16.53 1.24 5.00
C PRO A 89 16.31 0.16 3.95
N ARG A 90 16.71 0.42 2.69
CA ARG A 90 16.63 -0.60 1.64
C ARG A 90 17.26 -1.89 2.16
N PRO A 91 16.62 -3.06 2.03
CA PRO A 91 17.25 -4.30 2.43
C PRO A 91 18.58 -4.41 1.67
N HIS A 92 19.69 -4.40 2.41
CA HIS A 92 20.98 -4.74 1.84
C HIS A 92 20.81 -6.11 1.19
N ARG A 93 21.12 -6.20 -0.10
CA ARG A 93 21.15 -7.45 -0.86
C ARG A 93 21.98 -8.45 -0.04
N LEU A 94 21.31 -9.39 0.64
CA LEU A 94 21.98 -10.45 1.38
C LEU A 94 22.72 -11.28 0.33
N HIS A 95 24.01 -11.01 0.13
CA HIS A 95 24.89 -11.91 -0.58
C HIS A 95 24.91 -13.21 0.23
N ARG A 96 24.22 -14.21 -0.31
CA ARG A 96 24.18 -15.58 0.20
C ARG A 96 25.58 -16.17 0.02
N ASN A 97 26.45 -16.01 1.02
CA ASN A 97 27.70 -16.77 1.07
C ASN A 97 27.35 -18.23 1.35
N ARG A 98 27.27 -19.03 0.29
CA ARG A 98 27.37 -20.49 0.36
C ARG A 98 28.82 -20.83 0.71
N THR A 99 29.09 -21.04 1.98
CA THR A 99 30.32 -21.76 2.38
C THR A 99 30.00 -23.25 2.35
N HIS A 100 30.45 -23.92 1.28
CA HIS A 100 30.61 -25.37 1.29
C HIS A 100 31.77 -25.70 2.23
N LEU A 101 31.49 -26.37 3.35
CA LEU A 101 32.51 -27.09 4.10
C LEU A 101 32.65 -28.48 3.48
N ARG A 102 33.87 -28.78 3.03
CA ARG A 102 34.37 -30.14 2.77
C ARG A 102 34.78 -30.77 4.09
#